data_AF-X1NJI3-F1
#
_entry.id   AF-X1NJI3-F1
#
_cell.length_a   1.000
_cell.length_b   1.000
_cell.length_c   1.000
_cell.angle_alpha   90.00
_cell.angle_beta   90.00
_cell.angle_gamma   90.00
#
_symmetry.space_group_name_H-M   'P 1'
#
loop_
_entity.id
_entity.type
_entity.pdbx_description
1 polymer ?
#
loop_
_entity_poly.entity_id
_entity_poly.type
_entity_poly.pdbx_seq_one_letter_code
_entity_poly.pdbx_strand_id
1 'polypeptide(L)'
;MWENIRLLFLKEITGAIRDRRTLILTVFFPLIFYPLILMVMGRFTAAEQTRLEEMIPTVIVVDRANDETFRRHLRLTQTLYPLFYDDVDQGLLDLKSGIGQVVMSVDKESGGPGIGLNVALYYDQTDQGATIAAARVRDFLEGYLKEVMRDKLDALGFDYDELSPPLSVRVEDVSSGESVGRMILSRLLPYFMVLAILTGA
;
A
#
# COMPACT_ATOMS: atom_id res chain seq x y z
N MET A 1 -47.63 17.96 -39.50
CA MET A 1 -46.40 17.14 -39.69
C MET A 1 -45.73 16.79 -38.37
N TRP A 2 -45.53 17.76 -37.46
CA TRP A 2 -44.95 17.55 -36.13
C TRP A 2 -45.76 16.64 -35.18
N GLU A 3 -47.10 16.66 -35.25
CA GLU A 3 -47.95 15.79 -34.42
C GLU A 3 -47.78 14.30 -34.75
N ASN A 4 -47.63 13.97 -36.04
CA ASN A 4 -47.44 12.59 -36.49
C ASN A 4 -46.06 12.05 -36.08
N ILE A 5 -45.01 12.89 -36.13
CA ILE A 5 -43.67 12.52 -35.69
C ILE A 5 -43.66 12.23 -34.18
N ARG A 6 -44.34 13.06 -33.39
CA ARG A 6 -44.44 12.89 -31.93
C ARG A 6 -45.20 11.61 -31.55
N LEU A 7 -46.30 11.31 -32.24
CA LEU A 7 -47.06 10.06 -32.06
C LEU A 7 -46.23 8.82 -32.41
N LEU A 8 -45.46 8.87 -33.50
CA LEU A 8 -44.58 7.78 -33.91
C LEU A 8 -43.45 7.55 -32.89
N PHE A 9 -42.84 8.64 -32.40
CA PHE A 9 -41.78 8.58 -31.40
C PHE A 9 -42.27 8.02 -30.05
N LEU A 10 -43.44 8.47 -29.59
CA LEU A 10 -44.10 7.92 -28.40
C LEU A 10 -44.41 6.43 -28.56
N LYS A 11 -44.83 5.99 -29.74
CA LYS A 11 -45.08 4.58 -30.03
C LYS A 11 -43.79 3.75 -29.93
N GLU A 12 -42.67 4.23 -30.48
CA GLU A 12 -41.38 3.55 -30.41
C GLU A 12 -40.80 3.51 -28.99
N ILE A 13 -40.81 4.62 -28.25
CA ILE A 13 -40.36 4.63 -26.84
C ILE A 13 -41.23 3.71 -25.98
N THR A 14 -42.55 3.72 -26.17
CA THR A 14 -43.45 2.83 -25.43
C THR A 14 -43.19 1.36 -25.80
N GLY A 15 -42.82 1.09 -27.05
CA GLY A 15 -42.35 -0.22 -27.51
C GLY A 15 -41.06 -0.66 -26.84
N ALA A 16 -40.05 0.23 -26.82
CA ALA A 16 -38.76 -0.01 -26.18
C ALA A 16 -38.87 -0.21 -24.66
N ILE A 17 -39.75 0.55 -23.99
CA ILE A 17 -40.01 0.40 -22.55
C ILE A 17 -40.76 -0.91 -22.24
N ARG A 18 -41.60 -1.39 -23.15
CA ARG A 18 -42.26 -2.70 -23.01
C ARG A 18 -41.30 -3.87 -23.19
N ASP A 19 -40.20 -3.67 -23.91
CA ASP A 19 -39.11 -4.64 -23.96
C ASP A 19 -38.28 -4.58 -22.66
N ARG A 20 -38.90 -5.16 -21.63
CA ARG A 20 -38.32 -5.36 -20.29
C ARG A 20 -36.94 -6.02 -20.35
N ARG A 21 -36.67 -6.88 -21.33
CA ARG A 21 -35.37 -7.56 -21.43
C ARG A 21 -34.29 -6.57 -21.83
N THR A 22 -34.56 -5.78 -22.85
CA THR A 22 -33.65 -4.74 -23.32
C THR A 22 -33.44 -3.68 -22.24
N LEU A 23 -34.51 -3.13 -21.65
CA LEU A 23 -34.42 -2.14 -20.57
C LEU A 23 -33.63 -2.62 -19.34
N ILE A 24 -33.85 -3.87 -18.91
CA ILE A 24 -33.13 -4.44 -17.77
C ILE A 24 -31.63 -4.54 -18.10
N LEU A 25 -31.26 -4.97 -19.31
CA LEU A 25 -29.86 -5.19 -19.68
C LEU A 25 -29.10 -3.89 -20.00
N THR A 26 -29.74 -2.89 -20.59
CA THR A 26 -29.04 -1.64 -20.97
C THR A 26 -29.10 -0.54 -19.92
N VAL A 27 -30.16 -0.49 -19.09
CA VAL A 27 -30.33 0.59 -18.10
C VAL A 27 -30.17 0.07 -16.67
N PHE A 28 -30.95 -0.94 -16.30
CA PHE A 28 -30.98 -1.41 -14.91
C PHE A 28 -29.69 -2.12 -14.52
N PHE A 29 -29.13 -2.92 -15.42
CA PHE A 29 -27.92 -3.70 -15.19
C PHE A 29 -26.70 -2.81 -14.93
N PRO A 30 -26.31 -1.84 -15.79
CA PRO A 30 -25.18 -0.95 -15.45
C PRO A 30 -25.41 -0.14 -14.16
N LEU A 31 -26.65 0.31 -13.94
CA LEU A 31 -27.00 1.16 -12.80
C LEU A 31 -26.87 0.45 -11.46
N ILE A 32 -27.21 -0.84 -11.37
CA ILE A 32 -27.12 -1.60 -10.11
C ILE A 32 -25.86 -2.45 -10.06
N PHE A 33 -25.52 -3.12 -11.16
CA PHE A 33 -24.45 -4.10 -11.19
C PHE A 33 -23.07 -3.45 -11.03
N TYR A 34 -22.83 -2.28 -11.62
CA TYR A 34 -21.53 -1.60 -11.49
C TYR A 34 -21.27 -1.07 -10.07
N PRO A 35 -22.19 -0.35 -9.40
CA PRO A 35 -22.00 0.00 -7.99
C PRO A 35 -21.83 -1.22 -7.09
N LEU A 36 -22.55 -2.30 -7.38
CA LEU A 36 -22.43 -3.56 -6.63
C LEU A 36 -21.03 -4.17 -6.77
N ILE A 37 -20.50 -4.28 -8.00
CA ILE A 37 -19.13 -4.78 -8.23
C ILE A 37 -18.12 -3.88 -7.53
N LEU A 38 -18.22 -2.56 -7.70
CA LEU A 38 -17.28 -1.61 -7.07
C LEU A 38 -17.31 -1.71 -5.54
N MET A 39 -18.50 -1.87 -4.95
CA MET A 39 -18.64 -2.07 -3.51
C MET A 39 -17.99 -3.37 -3.05
N VAL A 40 -18.21 -4.47 -3.77
CA VAL A 40 -17.61 -5.77 -3.46
C VAL A 40 -16.08 -5.70 -3.59
N MET A 41 -15.57 -5.20 -4.73
CA MET A 41 -14.14 -5.02 -4.94
C MET A 41 -13.52 -4.11 -3.88
N GLY A 42 -14.17 -3.00 -3.52
CA GLY A 42 -13.72 -2.08 -2.48
C GLY A 42 -13.59 -2.76 -1.11
N ARG A 43 -14.50 -3.67 -0.75
CA ARG A 43 -14.39 -4.46 0.48
C ARG A 43 -13.25 -5.47 0.43
N PHE A 44 -13.03 -6.14 -0.71
CA PHE A 44 -11.89 -7.03 -0.89
C PHE A 44 -10.56 -6.29 -0.79
N THR A 45 -10.44 -5.11 -1.42
CA THR A 45 -9.21 -4.31 -1.34
C THR A 45 -8.94 -3.80 0.07
N ALA A 46 -9.97 -3.36 0.78
CA ALA A 46 -9.83 -2.91 2.16
C ALA A 46 -9.41 -4.06 3.09
N ALA A 47 -10.07 -5.22 2.96
CA ALA A 47 -9.72 -6.39 3.76
C ALA A 47 -8.28 -6.88 3.48
N GLU A 48 -7.84 -6.82 2.22
CA GLU A 48 -6.47 -7.16 1.85
C GLU A 48 -5.46 -6.15 2.41
N GLN A 49 -5.76 -4.85 2.36
CA GLN A 49 -4.90 -3.82 2.97
C GLN A 49 -4.74 -4.03 4.48
N THR A 50 -5.84 -4.25 5.21
CA THR A 50 -5.77 -4.51 6.65
C THR A 50 -4.95 -5.76 6.96
N ARG A 51 -5.11 -6.84 6.18
CA ARG A 51 -4.29 -8.05 6.33
C ARG A 51 -2.80 -7.75 6.15
N LEU A 52 -2.44 -6.95 5.15
CA LEU A 52 -1.05 -6.58 4.86
C LEU A 52 -0.45 -5.66 5.93
N GLU A 53 -1.26 -4.81 6.56
CA GLU A 53 -0.86 -3.94 7.69
C GLU A 53 -0.68 -4.74 8.99
N GLU A 54 -1.50 -5.75 9.23
CA GLU A 54 -1.40 -6.60 10.43
C GLU A 54 -0.39 -7.74 10.28
N MET A 55 0.02 -8.07 9.05
CA MET A 55 0.97 -9.14 8.78
C MET A 55 2.36 -8.81 9.34
N ILE A 56 2.86 -9.64 10.26
CA ILE A 56 4.26 -9.62 10.70
C ILE A 56 5.07 -10.46 9.69
N PRO A 57 5.98 -9.85 8.90
CA PRO A 57 6.74 -10.60 7.91
C PRO A 57 7.80 -11.48 8.57
N THR A 58 7.98 -12.67 8.01
CA THR A 58 9.08 -13.58 8.29
C THR A 58 10.32 -13.15 7.52
N VAL A 59 11.38 -12.83 8.27
CA VAL A 59 12.66 -12.37 7.71
C VAL A 59 13.71 -13.44 7.99
N ILE A 60 14.31 -13.98 6.93
CA ILE A 60 15.46 -14.87 7.05
C ILE A 60 16.69 -13.99 7.30
N VAL A 61 17.40 -14.23 8.39
CA VAL A 61 18.51 -13.41 8.85
C VAL A 61 19.78 -14.24 8.86
N VAL A 62 20.75 -13.81 8.05
CA VAL A 62 22.10 -14.35 8.03
C VAL A 62 23.02 -13.34 8.67
N ASP A 63 23.31 -13.55 9.95
CA ASP A 63 24.10 -12.61 10.76
C ASP A 63 25.56 -13.07 10.86
N ARG A 64 26.39 -12.49 10.00
CA ARG A 64 27.86 -12.65 9.99
C ARG A 64 28.56 -11.58 10.82
N ALA A 65 27.88 -10.49 11.16
CA ALA A 65 28.41 -9.43 12.01
C ALA A 65 28.62 -9.88 13.46
N ASN A 66 27.79 -10.83 13.94
CA ASN A 66 27.80 -11.34 15.31
C ASN A 66 27.73 -10.22 16.37
N ASP A 67 26.96 -9.17 16.07
CA ASP A 67 26.80 -8.00 16.93
C ASP A 67 25.67 -8.23 17.95
N GLU A 68 26.01 -8.33 19.23
CA GLU A 68 25.04 -8.59 20.30
C GLU A 68 23.98 -7.49 20.44
N THR A 69 24.34 -6.24 20.14
CA THR A 69 23.43 -5.09 20.25
C THR A 69 22.34 -5.22 19.19
N PHE A 70 22.74 -5.51 17.96
CA PHE A 70 21.83 -5.75 16.85
C PHE A 70 20.92 -6.96 17.10
N ARG A 71 21.50 -8.10 17.50
CA ARG A 71 20.73 -9.32 17.82
C ARG A 71 19.69 -9.09 18.90
N ARG A 72 20.01 -8.28 19.92
CA ARG A 72 19.07 -7.95 21.00
C ARG A 72 17.88 -7.14 20.47
N HIS A 73 18.13 -6.08 19.71
CA HIS A 73 17.06 -5.27 19.11
C HIS A 73 16.20 -6.08 18.15
N LEU A 74 16.82 -6.93 17.35
CA LEU A 74 16.11 -7.81 16.42
C LEU A 74 15.24 -8.86 17.12
N ARG A 75 15.60 -9.31 18.33
CA ARG A 75 14.78 -10.23 19.13
C ARG A 75 13.66 -9.56 19.91
N LEU A 76 13.84 -8.28 20.26
CA LEU A 76 12.85 -7.51 21.00
C LEU A 76 11.81 -6.86 20.09
N THR A 77 12.10 -6.73 18.79
CA THR A 77 11.13 -6.17 17.84
C THR A 77 9.88 -7.05 17.74
N GLN A 78 8.72 -6.41 17.68
CA GLN A 78 7.44 -7.06 17.42
C GLN A 78 6.98 -6.85 15.96
N THR A 79 7.76 -6.12 15.17
CA THR A 79 7.38 -5.76 13.80
C THR A 79 7.81 -6.79 12.75
N LEU A 80 8.74 -7.69 13.10
CA LEU A 80 9.34 -8.70 12.24
C LEU A 80 9.45 -10.03 12.98
N TYR A 81 9.36 -11.15 12.26
CA TYR A 81 9.66 -12.48 12.79
C TYR A 81 11.00 -12.99 12.23
N PRO A 82 12.11 -12.90 12.98
CA PRO A 82 13.42 -13.29 12.47
C PRO A 82 13.65 -14.80 12.54
N LEU A 83 14.06 -15.39 11.41
CA LEU A 83 14.55 -16.76 11.30
C LEU A 83 16.04 -16.74 11.03
N PHE A 84 16.85 -17.27 11.96
CA PHE A 84 18.31 -17.22 11.83
C PHE A 84 18.83 -18.38 10.99
N TYR A 85 19.68 -18.05 10.02
CA TYR A 85 20.33 -18.97 9.10
C TYR A 85 21.84 -18.70 9.11
N ASP A 86 22.64 -19.72 8.84
CA ASP A 86 24.09 -19.61 8.79
C ASP A 86 24.59 -19.20 7.38
N ASP A 87 23.78 -19.44 6.35
CA ASP A 87 24.17 -19.26 4.96
C ASP A 87 23.11 -18.52 4.13
N VAL A 88 23.58 -17.61 3.27
CA VAL A 88 22.72 -16.80 2.39
C VAL A 88 22.17 -17.64 1.25
N ASP A 89 22.94 -18.57 0.70
CA ASP A 89 22.46 -19.38 -0.42
C ASP A 89 21.27 -20.26 0.01
N GLN A 90 21.35 -20.88 1.19
CA GLN A 90 20.19 -21.55 1.79
C GLN A 90 19.01 -20.61 2.03
N GLY A 91 19.27 -19.41 2.58
CA GLY A 91 18.22 -18.41 2.78
C GLY A 91 17.52 -18.01 1.47
N LEU A 92 18.26 -17.88 0.37
CA LEU A 92 17.72 -17.57 -0.95
C LEU A 92 16.91 -18.72 -1.56
N LEU A 93 17.27 -19.98 -1.28
CA LEU A 93 16.48 -21.14 -1.68
C LEU A 93 15.15 -21.20 -0.92
N ASP A 94 15.18 -20.91 0.38
CA ASP A 94 14.01 -20.91 1.25
C ASP A 94 13.08 -19.71 0.98
N LEU A 95 13.65 -18.57 0.61
CA LEU A 95 12.92 -17.42 0.06
C LEU A 95 12.13 -17.83 -1.18
N LYS A 96 12.77 -18.50 -2.15
CA LYS A 96 12.08 -19.00 -3.35
C LYS A 96 11.03 -20.07 -3.06
N SER A 97 11.18 -20.78 -1.95
CA SER A 97 10.23 -21.80 -1.48
C SER A 97 9.08 -21.21 -0.66
N GLY A 98 9.10 -19.90 -0.38
CA GLY A 98 8.04 -19.19 0.34
C GLY A 98 8.11 -19.29 1.87
N ILE A 99 9.24 -19.71 2.44
CA ILE A 99 9.43 -19.85 3.90
C ILE A 99 9.56 -18.47 4.57
N GLY A 100 10.20 -17.51 3.89
CA GLY A 100 10.30 -16.12 4.32
C GLY A 100 10.00 -15.18 3.16
N GLN A 101 9.79 -13.89 3.47
CA GLN A 101 9.52 -12.85 2.47
C GLN A 101 10.77 -12.06 2.10
N VAL A 102 11.77 -12.02 2.98
CA VAL A 102 13.03 -11.27 2.78
C VAL A 102 14.18 -12.06 3.38
N VAL A 103 15.33 -12.06 2.70
CA VAL A 103 16.61 -12.48 3.26
C VAL A 103 17.43 -11.23 3.58
N MET A 104 17.88 -11.12 4.82
CA MET A 104 18.73 -10.06 5.31
C MET A 104 20.11 -10.64 5.66
N SER A 105 21.14 -10.27 4.90
CA SER A 105 22.53 -10.54 5.25
C SER A 105 23.08 -9.35 6.02
N VAL A 106 23.69 -9.60 7.16
CA VAL A 106 24.28 -8.57 8.02
C VAL A 106 25.75 -8.89 8.23
N ASP A 107 26.59 -7.98 7.77
CA ASP A 107 28.04 -8.02 7.88
C ASP A 107 28.53 -6.83 8.72
N LYS A 108 29.72 -6.94 9.30
CA LYS A 108 30.35 -5.85 10.08
C LYS A 108 31.52 -5.29 9.29
N GLU A 109 31.46 -4.01 8.93
CA GLU A 109 32.59 -3.36 8.28
C GLU A 109 33.60 -2.82 9.31
N SER A 110 33.14 -1.98 10.23
CA SER A 110 34.00 -1.37 11.25
C SER A 110 33.17 -0.71 12.37
N GLY A 111 33.82 -0.30 13.45
CA GLY A 111 33.19 0.46 14.54
C GLY A 111 32.79 -0.38 15.75
N GLY A 112 32.28 0.32 16.77
CA GLY A 112 31.90 -0.30 18.04
C GLY A 112 30.60 -1.09 17.98
N PRO A 113 30.14 -1.63 19.12
CA PRO A 113 28.88 -2.38 19.21
C PRO A 113 27.73 -1.59 18.59
N GLY A 114 26.98 -2.23 17.71
CA GLY A 114 25.81 -1.71 17.05
C GLY A 114 25.99 -0.74 15.88
N ILE A 115 27.21 -0.30 15.53
CA ILE A 115 27.47 0.61 14.38
C ILE A 115 28.28 -0.07 13.27
N GLY A 116 28.26 0.51 12.07
CA GLY A 116 29.04 0.05 10.91
C GLY A 116 28.67 -1.37 10.47
N LEU A 117 27.38 -1.66 10.56
CA LEU A 117 26.76 -2.84 9.95
C LEU A 117 26.52 -2.55 8.47
N ASN A 118 26.93 -3.48 7.61
CA ASN A 118 26.56 -3.49 6.20
C ASN A 118 25.45 -4.51 6.01
N VAL A 119 24.31 -4.07 5.51
CA VAL A 119 23.09 -4.88 5.40
C VAL A 119 22.68 -5.01 3.94
N ALA A 120 22.56 -6.24 3.47
CA ALA A 120 22.02 -6.55 2.15
C ALA A 120 20.65 -7.23 2.28
N LEU A 121 19.65 -6.72 1.54
CA LEU A 121 18.30 -7.28 1.50
C LEU A 121 18.03 -7.92 0.15
N TYR A 122 17.57 -9.17 0.16
CA TYR A 122 17.16 -9.92 -1.01
C TYR A 122 15.67 -10.25 -0.90
N TYR A 123 14.89 -9.89 -1.91
CA TYR A 123 13.46 -10.13 -1.97
C TYR A 123 12.98 -10.07 -3.43
N ASP A 124 11.82 -10.66 -3.71
CA ASP A 124 11.20 -10.58 -5.03
C ASP A 124 10.39 -9.27 -5.13
N GLN A 125 10.81 -8.36 -6.01
CA GLN A 125 10.12 -7.08 -6.22
C GLN A 125 8.76 -7.22 -6.92
N THR A 126 8.48 -8.36 -7.53
CA THR A 126 7.19 -8.65 -8.15
C THR A 126 6.16 -9.18 -7.16
N ASP A 127 6.62 -9.61 -5.98
CA ASP A 127 5.77 -9.99 -4.86
C ASP A 127 5.49 -8.77 -3.97
N GLN A 128 4.21 -8.42 -3.86
CA GLN A 128 3.74 -7.30 -3.05
C GLN A 128 4.03 -7.51 -1.55
N GLY A 129 3.87 -8.74 -1.05
CA GLY A 129 4.17 -9.09 0.34
C GLY A 129 5.66 -8.97 0.64
N ALA A 130 6.52 -9.41 -0.28
CA ALA A 130 7.97 -9.27 -0.17
C ALA A 130 8.43 -7.81 -0.20
N THR A 131 7.80 -6.99 -1.04
CA THR A 131 8.07 -5.54 -1.12
C THR A 131 7.69 -4.83 0.19
N ILE A 132 6.53 -5.16 0.78
CA ILE A 132 6.09 -4.60 2.07
C ILE A 132 7.02 -5.08 3.20
N ALA A 133 7.39 -6.36 3.21
CA ALA A 133 8.33 -6.90 4.18
C ALA A 133 9.69 -6.20 4.11
N ALA A 134 10.22 -5.95 2.90
CA ALA A 134 11.47 -5.24 2.71
C ALA A 134 11.40 -3.78 3.21
N ALA A 135 10.27 -3.10 3.01
CA ALA A 135 10.04 -1.77 3.57
C ALA A 135 10.05 -1.78 5.11
N ARG A 136 9.34 -2.73 5.74
CA ARG A 136 9.34 -2.88 7.21
C ARG A 136 10.73 -3.17 7.78
N VAL A 137 11.52 -4.00 7.08
CA VAL A 137 12.91 -4.27 7.48
C VAL A 137 13.73 -2.98 7.42
N ARG A 138 13.56 -2.15 6.38
CA ARG A 138 14.23 -0.85 6.30
C ARG A 138 13.83 0.08 7.45
N ASP A 139 12.54 0.20 7.72
CA ASP A 139 12.03 1.04 8.82
C ASP A 139 12.59 0.59 10.19
N PHE A 140 12.68 -0.73 10.40
CA PHE A 140 13.34 -1.30 11.59
C PHE A 140 14.82 -0.92 11.67
N LEU A 141 15.58 -1.04 10.57
CA LEU A 141 17.00 -0.70 10.53
C LEU A 141 17.24 0.79 10.77
N GLU A 142 16.40 1.66 10.22
CA GLU A 142 16.46 3.11 10.43
C GLU A 142 16.19 3.47 11.89
N GLY A 143 15.14 2.88 12.49
CA GLY A 143 14.82 3.05 13.91
C GLY A 143 15.94 2.57 14.83
N TYR A 144 16.47 1.38 14.55
CA TYR A 144 17.62 0.81 15.26
C TYR A 144 18.85 1.71 15.19
N LEU A 145 19.21 2.20 13.99
CA LEU A 145 20.37 3.08 13.82
C LEU A 145 20.19 4.38 14.62
N LYS A 146 18.98 4.95 14.61
CA LYS A 146 18.66 6.16 15.38
C LYS A 146 18.84 5.94 16.88
N GLU A 147 18.33 4.84 17.42
CA GLU A 147 18.44 4.48 18.85
C GLU A 147 19.91 4.29 19.24
N VAL A 148 20.67 3.48 18.48
CA VAL A 148 22.09 3.24 18.75
C VAL A 148 22.92 4.51 18.65
N MET A 149 22.62 5.40 17.70
CA MET A 149 23.34 6.66 17.55
C MET A 149 23.03 7.62 18.70
N ARG A 150 21.77 7.67 19.16
CA ARG A 150 21.35 8.46 20.31
C ARG A 150 22.09 8.02 21.58
N ASP A 151 22.04 6.73 21.92
CA ASP A 151 22.71 6.18 23.10
C ASP A 151 24.21 6.49 23.12
N LYS A 152 24.85 6.45 21.95
CA LYS A 152 26.29 6.74 21.82
C LYS A 152 26.62 8.21 21.93
N LEU A 153 25.82 9.08 21.34
CA LEU A 153 26.04 10.52 21.45
C LEU A 153 25.80 10.99 22.89
N ASP A 154 24.74 10.48 23.53
CA ASP A 154 24.45 10.76 24.94
C ASP A 154 25.60 10.32 25.85
N ALA A 155 26.16 9.13 25.61
CA ALA A 155 27.33 8.63 26.35
C ALA A 155 28.60 9.48 26.13
N LEU A 156 28.69 10.20 25.01
CA LEU A 156 29.78 11.13 24.69
C LEU A 156 29.47 12.57 25.16
N GLY A 157 28.31 12.81 25.77
CA GLY A 157 27.87 14.12 26.25
C GLY A 157 27.34 15.05 25.15
N PHE A 158 27.00 14.51 23.98
CA PHE A 158 26.35 15.25 22.90
C PHE A 158 24.86 14.93 22.88
N ASP A 159 24.01 15.95 22.72
CA ASP A 159 22.59 15.75 22.49
C ASP A 159 22.36 15.37 21.01
N TYR A 160 21.79 14.18 20.77
CA TYR A 160 21.43 13.73 19.44
C TYR A 160 20.50 14.73 18.73
N ASP A 161 19.54 15.30 19.44
CA ASP A 161 18.51 16.17 18.86
C ASP A 161 19.09 17.56 18.51
N GLU A 162 20.23 17.97 19.07
CA GLU A 162 20.98 19.16 18.63
C GLU A 162 21.76 18.92 17.33
N LEU A 163 22.34 17.72 17.17
CA LEU A 163 23.13 17.35 15.99
C LEU A 163 22.28 16.89 14.81
N SER A 164 21.10 16.35 15.08
CA SER A 164 20.12 15.89 14.09
C SER A 164 18.72 16.39 14.47
N PRO A 165 18.43 17.68 14.25
CA PRO A 165 17.17 18.27 14.69
C PRO A 165 15.98 17.59 14.01
N PRO A 166 14.90 17.30 14.77
CA PRO A 166 13.73 16.63 14.22
C PRO A 166 13.07 17.48 13.13
N LEU A 167 12.72 16.85 12.02
CA LEU A 167 11.99 17.51 10.95
C LEU A 167 10.57 17.86 11.44
N SER A 168 10.31 19.13 11.71
CA SER A 168 8.97 19.62 12.02
C SER A 168 8.18 19.82 10.72
N VAL A 169 7.43 18.80 10.30
CA VAL A 169 6.50 18.93 9.16
C VAL A 169 5.15 19.41 9.66
N ARG A 170 4.75 20.63 9.28
CA ARG A 170 3.38 21.11 9.48
C ARG A 170 2.59 20.83 8.21
N VAL A 171 1.66 19.88 8.27
CA VAL A 171 0.72 19.59 7.18
C VAL A 171 -0.54 20.39 7.43
N GLU A 172 -0.78 21.43 6.63
CA GLU A 172 -2.04 22.17 6.63
C GLU A 172 -2.87 21.72 5.43
N ASP A 173 -4.09 21.27 5.71
CA ASP A 173 -5.06 20.96 4.67
C ASP A 173 -5.56 22.26 4.04
N VAL A 174 -5.04 22.57 2.85
CA VAL A 174 -5.45 23.75 2.05
C VAL A 174 -6.70 23.47 1.21
N SER A 175 -7.33 22.30 1.32
CA SER A 175 -8.57 22.01 0.63
C SER A 175 -9.75 22.62 1.38
N SER A 176 -10.52 23.48 0.70
CA SER A 176 -11.90 23.70 1.13
C SER A 176 -12.60 22.33 1.02
N GLY A 177 -13.39 21.94 2.03
CA GLY A 177 -14.13 20.65 2.06
C GLY A 177 -15.06 20.37 0.86
N GLU A 178 -15.09 21.25 -0.13
CA GLU A 178 -15.63 21.07 -1.49
C GLU A 178 -14.85 20.09 -2.38
N SER A 179 -13.64 19.65 -2.02
CA SER A 179 -12.77 18.83 -2.87
C SER A 179 -13.40 17.51 -3.30
N VAL A 180 -14.06 16.79 -2.38
CA VAL A 180 -14.74 15.52 -2.66
C VAL A 180 -15.95 15.72 -3.59
N GLY A 181 -16.75 16.78 -3.36
CA GLY A 181 -17.89 17.12 -4.21
C GLY A 181 -17.47 17.49 -5.62
N ARG A 182 -16.42 18.29 -5.78
CA ARG A 182 -15.82 18.63 -7.08
C ARG A 182 -15.22 17.42 -7.78
N MET A 183 -14.60 16.50 -7.04
CA MET A 183 -14.01 15.27 -7.59
C MET A 183 -15.06 14.27 -8.08
N ILE A 184 -16.16 14.13 -7.35
CA ILE A 184 -17.30 13.31 -7.79
C ILE A 184 -17.94 13.96 -9.02
N LEU A 185 -18.19 15.27 -8.96
CA LEU A 185 -18.80 16.01 -10.07
C LEU A 185 -17.93 15.96 -11.33
N SER A 186 -16.60 16.11 -11.22
CA SER A 186 -15.69 16.05 -12.37
C SER A 186 -15.59 14.67 -13.00
N ARG A 187 -15.75 13.58 -12.24
CA ARG A 187 -15.87 12.21 -12.79
C ARG A 187 -17.20 11.93 -13.46
N LEU A 188 -18.29 12.54 -12.98
CA LEU A 188 -19.64 12.33 -13.52
C LEU A 188 -19.97 13.28 -14.67
N LEU A 189 -19.26 14.42 -14.80
CA LEU A 189 -19.49 15.41 -15.86
C LEU A 189 -19.43 14.81 -17.27
N PRO A 190 -18.45 13.96 -17.64
CA PRO A 190 -18.40 13.36 -18.96
C PRO A 190 -19.60 12.44 -19.23
N TYR A 191 -20.08 11.74 -18.19
CA TYR A 191 -21.30 10.92 -18.28
C TYR A 191 -22.52 11.78 -18.57
N PHE A 192 -22.69 12.90 -17.86
CA PHE A 192 -23.80 13.83 -18.12
C PHE A 192 -23.71 14.49 -19.50
N MET A 193 -22.50 14.80 -19.98
CA MET A 193 -22.31 15.34 -21.33
C MET A 193 -22.73 14.33 -22.40
N VAL A 194 -22.29 13.08 -22.29
CA VAL A 194 -22.70 12.01 -23.21
C VAL A 194 -24.20 11.80 -23.15
N LEU A 195 -24.79 11.81 -21.95
CA LEU A 195 -26.23 11.69 -21.76
C LEU A 195 -26.97 12.86 -22.44
N ALA A 196 -26.54 14.10 -22.23
CA ALA A 196 -27.12 15.30 -22.82
C ALA A 196 -27.04 15.29 -24.36
N ILE A 197 -25.91 14.85 -24.92
CA ILE A 197 -25.72 14.69 -26.36
C ILE A 197 -26.67 13.61 -26.92
N LEU A 198 -26.81 12.47 -26.22
CA LEU A 198 -27.70 11.37 -26.62
C LEU A 198 -29.19 11.71 -26.48
N THR A 199 -29.57 12.51 -25.47
CA THR A 199 -30.96 12.91 -25.22
C THR A 199 -31.38 14.15 -26.00
N GLY A 200 -30.46 14.80 -26.71
CA GLY A 200 -30.72 15.99 -27.53
C GLY A 200 -31.00 17.21 -26.66
N ALA A 201 -29.94 17.79 -26.10
CA ALA A 201 -29.89 19.21 -25.75
C ALA A 201 -29.49 20.05 -26.97
#